data_AF-A0A2V7TP82-F1
#
_entry.id   AF-A0A2V7TP82-F1
#
_cell.length_a   1.000
_cell.length_b   1.000
_cell.length_c   1.000
_cell.angle_alpha   90.00
_cell.angle_beta   90.00
_cell.angle_gamma   90.00
#
_symmetry.space_group_name_H-M   'P 1'
#
loop_
_entity.id
_entity.type
_entity.pdbx_description
1 polymer ?
#
loop_
_entity_poly.entity_id
_entity_poly.type
_entity_poly.pdbx_seq_one_letter_code
_entity_poly.pdbx_strand_id
1 'polypeptide(L)'
;MLRSVRGPRSWPLLVALLFMAAPARAAGVDPARLRAAALAGDWKQIQPMGTGVLPELARLYQASSEKDRATIAYVFYNLGWKSPDAKRVLMADVHTQDQTLRLQVQWALGRVSDDADVVDVLLQNMQTDPQPVFRDKAACALAYDQIHLAPAQKVRLFEGLVHALDDDKPQVRQIALQALQILTGQTKGFHPMADPESRRRAVEEWKRWLVEYRANL
;
A
#
# COMPACT_ATOMS: atom_id res chain seq x y z
N MET A 1 -40.45 56.09 -56.51
CA MET A 1 -39.32 55.95 -55.58
C MET A 1 -39.77 55.19 -54.34
N LEU A 2 -39.05 54.11 -54.01
CA LEU A 2 -38.98 53.38 -52.72
C LEU A 2 -40.29 52.80 -52.15
N ARG A 3 -40.63 51.56 -52.56
CA ARG A 3 -41.45 50.65 -51.73
C ARG A 3 -40.53 49.76 -50.90
N SER A 4 -40.68 49.87 -49.59
CA SER A 4 -39.98 49.11 -48.55
C SER A 4 -40.33 47.62 -48.61
N VAL A 5 -39.31 46.78 -48.68
CA VAL A 5 -39.40 45.31 -48.59
C VAL A 5 -39.42 44.92 -47.12
N ARG A 6 -40.51 44.31 -46.65
CA ARG A 6 -40.55 43.52 -45.41
C ARG A 6 -40.73 42.05 -45.78
N GLY A 7 -39.63 41.31 -45.85
CA GLY A 7 -39.64 39.85 -45.93
C GLY A 7 -39.81 39.23 -44.52
N PRO A 8 -40.49 38.08 -44.39
CA PRO A 8 -40.68 37.42 -43.09
C PRO A 8 -39.38 36.77 -42.62
N ARG A 9 -39.03 36.98 -41.35
CA ARG A 9 -37.94 36.29 -40.64
C ARG A 9 -38.37 34.86 -40.32
N SER A 10 -37.85 33.89 -41.07
CA SER A 10 -37.89 32.47 -40.69
C SER A 10 -36.73 32.16 -39.74
N TRP A 11 -37.06 31.81 -38.50
CA TRP A 11 -36.12 31.30 -37.49
C TRP A 11 -35.93 29.79 -37.74
N PRO A 12 -34.71 29.26 -37.89
CA PRO A 12 -34.55 27.81 -37.98
C PRO A 12 -34.72 27.20 -36.58
N LEU A 13 -35.65 26.25 -36.47
CA LEU A 13 -35.78 25.35 -35.32
C LEU A 13 -34.54 24.43 -35.29
N LEU A 14 -33.61 24.71 -34.38
CA LEU A 14 -32.54 23.78 -34.03
C LEU A 14 -33.15 22.62 -33.23
N VAL A 15 -33.30 21.46 -33.88
CA VAL A 15 -33.61 20.20 -33.20
C VAL A 15 -32.34 19.76 -32.45
N ALA A 16 -32.29 20.03 -31.15
CA ALA A 16 -31.27 19.49 -30.27
C ALA A 16 -31.53 17.99 -30.06
N LEU A 17 -30.78 17.15 -30.77
CA LEU A 17 -30.68 15.72 -30.48
C LEU A 17 -29.99 15.55 -29.13
N LEU A 18 -30.78 15.40 -28.07
CA LEU A 18 -30.34 14.88 -26.78
C LEU A 18 -29.97 13.41 -26.97
N PHE A 19 -28.69 13.14 -27.20
CA PHE A 19 -28.13 11.81 -26.93
C PHE A 19 -28.17 11.60 -25.42
N MET A 20 -29.19 10.89 -24.93
CA MET A 20 -29.09 10.23 -23.64
C MET A 20 -28.00 9.17 -23.77
N ALA A 21 -26.78 9.52 -23.36
CA ALA A 21 -25.72 8.55 -23.13
C ALA A 21 -26.22 7.64 -22.00
N ALA A 22 -26.72 6.46 -22.36
CA ALA A 22 -26.91 5.39 -21.39
C ALA A 22 -25.57 5.16 -20.69
N PRO A 23 -25.55 4.98 -19.35
CA PRO A 23 -24.31 4.67 -18.67
C PRO A 23 -23.77 3.39 -19.29
N ALA A 24 -22.56 3.45 -19.83
CA ALA A 24 -21.85 2.27 -20.28
C ALA A 24 -21.79 1.30 -19.09
N ARG A 25 -22.57 0.22 -19.15
CA ARG A 25 -22.46 -0.90 -18.23
C ARG A 25 -21.03 -1.39 -18.42
N ALA A 26 -20.14 -1.09 -17.47
CA ALA A 26 -18.78 -1.63 -17.45
C ALA A 26 -18.89 -3.11 -17.83
N ALA A 27 -18.24 -3.52 -18.93
CA ALA A 27 -18.27 -4.89 -19.39
C ALA A 27 -17.92 -5.77 -18.20
N GLY A 28 -18.94 -6.43 -17.65
CA GLY A 28 -18.91 -6.97 -16.30
C GLY A 28 -17.82 -8.03 -16.26
N VAL A 29 -16.82 -7.81 -15.40
CA VAL A 29 -15.86 -8.87 -15.10
C VAL A 29 -16.66 -10.09 -14.65
N ASP A 30 -16.47 -11.22 -15.34
CA ASP A 30 -17.15 -12.47 -15.00
C ASP A 30 -16.78 -12.86 -13.55
N PRO A 31 -17.74 -12.81 -12.60
CA PRO A 31 -17.45 -13.07 -11.19
C PRO A 31 -16.95 -14.49 -10.95
N ALA A 32 -17.39 -15.47 -11.75
CA ALA A 32 -16.95 -16.85 -11.63
C ALA A 32 -15.48 -16.98 -12.05
N ARG A 33 -15.10 -16.31 -13.14
CA ARG A 33 -13.70 -16.27 -13.61
C ARG A 33 -12.78 -15.58 -12.60
N LEU A 34 -13.19 -14.43 -12.04
CA LEU A 34 -12.42 -13.75 -11.01
C LEU A 34 -12.24 -14.64 -9.78
N ARG A 35 -13.32 -15.27 -9.31
CA ARG A 35 -13.28 -16.18 -8.16
C ARG A 35 -12.35 -17.36 -8.39
N ALA A 36 -12.46 -18.02 -9.55
CA ALA A 36 -11.61 -19.17 -9.88
C ALA A 36 -10.13 -18.78 -9.91
N ALA A 37 -9.79 -17.68 -10.60
CA ALA A 37 -8.41 -17.19 -10.67
C ALA A 37 -7.88 -16.77 -9.29
N ALA A 38 -8.69 -16.10 -8.48
CA ALA A 38 -8.31 -15.63 -7.15
C ALA A 38 -8.03 -16.78 -6.18
N LEU A 39 -8.89 -17.81 -6.17
CA LEU A 39 -8.71 -18.99 -5.34
C LEU A 39 -7.58 -19.92 -5.84
N ALA A 40 -7.22 -19.81 -7.12
CA ALA A 40 -6.04 -20.48 -7.68
C ALA A 40 -4.72 -19.70 -7.46
N GLY A 41 -4.78 -18.47 -6.95
CA GLY A 41 -3.60 -17.60 -6.82
C GLY A 41 -3.07 -17.07 -8.16
N ASP A 42 -3.85 -17.19 -9.24
CA ASP A 42 -3.44 -16.82 -10.59
C ASP A 42 -3.69 -15.34 -10.86
N TRP A 43 -2.84 -14.51 -10.26
CA TRP A 43 -2.87 -13.06 -10.44
C TRP A 43 -2.67 -12.63 -11.89
N LYS A 44 -2.03 -13.45 -12.74
CA LYS A 44 -1.81 -13.14 -14.17
C LYS A 44 -3.12 -13.21 -14.96
N GLN A 45 -4.05 -14.06 -14.57
CA GLN A 45 -5.40 -14.05 -15.13
C GLN A 45 -6.23 -12.85 -14.67
N ILE A 46 -5.97 -12.34 -13.46
CA ILE A 46 -6.71 -11.21 -12.88
C ILE A 46 -6.18 -9.87 -13.39
N GLN A 47 -4.86 -9.74 -13.61
CA GLN A 47 -4.22 -8.52 -14.10
C GLN A 47 -4.90 -7.89 -15.33
N PRO A 48 -5.25 -8.62 -16.40
CA PRO A 48 -5.93 -8.05 -17.58
C PRO A 48 -7.38 -7.65 -17.31
N MET A 49 -7.99 -8.05 -16.18
CA MET A 49 -9.33 -7.61 -15.79
C MET A 49 -9.35 -6.16 -15.27
N GLY A 50 -8.18 -5.59 -14.95
CA GLY A 50 -8.02 -4.21 -14.49
C GLY A 50 -8.36 -4.00 -13.01
N THR A 51 -8.05 -2.81 -12.50
CA THR A 51 -8.23 -2.44 -11.08
C THR A 51 -9.67 -2.43 -10.60
N GLY A 52 -10.65 -2.40 -11.53
CA GLY A 52 -12.08 -2.46 -11.20
C GLY A 52 -12.52 -3.73 -10.47
N VAL A 53 -11.69 -4.79 -10.47
CA VAL A 53 -11.96 -6.05 -9.74
C VAL A 53 -11.67 -5.97 -8.24
N LEU A 54 -10.92 -4.96 -7.78
CA LEU A 54 -10.43 -4.90 -6.41
C LEU A 54 -11.55 -4.92 -5.33
N PRO A 55 -12.69 -4.22 -5.49
CA PRO A 55 -13.78 -4.30 -4.53
C PRO A 55 -14.41 -5.71 -4.45
N GLU A 56 -14.50 -6.42 -5.57
CA GLU A 56 -15.02 -7.79 -5.60
C GLU A 56 -14.01 -8.79 -5.02
N LEU A 57 -12.73 -8.61 -5.33
CA LEU A 57 -11.65 -9.43 -4.76
C LEU A 57 -11.56 -9.28 -3.23
N ALA A 58 -11.79 -8.07 -2.71
CA ALA A 58 -11.86 -7.83 -1.27
C ALA A 58 -13.11 -8.46 -0.64
N ARG A 59 -14.27 -8.41 -1.30
CA ARG A 59 -15.48 -9.12 -0.84
C ARG A 59 -15.27 -10.63 -0.83
N LEU A 60 -14.62 -11.17 -1.86
CA LEU A 60 -14.24 -12.58 -1.92
C LEU A 60 -13.31 -12.96 -0.77
N TYR A 61 -12.28 -12.15 -0.47
CA TYR A 61 -11.39 -12.36 0.66
C TYR A 61 -12.17 -12.50 1.98
N GLN A 62 -13.08 -11.57 2.28
CA GLN A 62 -13.83 -11.60 3.54
C GLN A 62 -14.71 -12.85 3.69
N ALA A 63 -15.29 -13.32 2.59
CA ALA A 63 -16.15 -14.51 2.57
C ALA A 63 -15.38 -15.85 2.51
N SER A 64 -14.05 -15.80 2.41
CA SER A 64 -13.19 -16.97 2.22
C SER A 64 -12.66 -17.55 3.55
N SER A 65 -12.26 -18.83 3.50
CA SER A 65 -11.51 -19.49 4.59
C SER A 65 -10.14 -18.85 4.80
N GLU A 66 -9.48 -19.08 5.95
CA GLU A 66 -8.12 -18.53 6.21
C GLU A 66 -7.10 -18.96 5.14
N LYS A 67 -7.17 -20.22 4.70
CA LYS A 67 -6.35 -20.74 3.59
C LYS A 67 -6.59 -19.97 2.29
N ASP A 68 -7.85 -19.78 1.91
CA ASP A 68 -8.20 -19.08 0.68
C ASP A 68 -7.86 -17.58 0.78
N ARG A 69 -8.02 -16.98 1.96
CA ARG A 69 -7.57 -15.61 2.24
C ARG A 69 -6.07 -15.47 2.05
N ALA A 70 -5.27 -16.45 2.47
CA ALA A 70 -3.82 -16.42 2.27
C ALA A 70 -3.48 -16.40 0.76
N THR A 71 -4.17 -17.23 -0.03
CA THR A 71 -4.05 -17.23 -1.49
C THR A 71 -4.47 -15.90 -2.12
N ILE A 72 -5.57 -15.30 -1.65
CA ILE A 72 -6.05 -14.01 -2.17
C ILE A 72 -5.13 -12.86 -1.74
N ALA A 73 -4.56 -12.90 -0.53
CA ALA A 73 -3.53 -11.95 -0.10
C ALA A 73 -2.28 -12.02 -0.99
N TYR A 74 -1.85 -13.23 -1.38
CA TYR A 74 -0.80 -13.41 -2.38
C TYR A 74 -1.18 -12.78 -3.73
N VAL A 75 -2.43 -12.88 -4.17
CA VAL A 75 -2.90 -12.19 -5.38
C VAL A 75 -2.80 -10.68 -5.23
N PHE A 76 -3.28 -10.10 -4.12
CA PHE A 76 -3.14 -8.67 -3.84
C PHE A 76 -1.69 -8.20 -3.88
N TYR A 77 -0.79 -8.96 -3.24
CA TYR A 77 0.64 -8.69 -3.25
C TYR A 77 1.22 -8.66 -4.67
N ASN A 78 0.91 -9.65 -5.52
CA ASN A 78 1.49 -9.72 -6.86
C ASN A 78 0.94 -8.66 -7.80
N LEU A 79 -0.37 -8.36 -7.71
CA LEU A 79 -0.98 -7.26 -8.46
C LEU A 79 -0.34 -5.91 -8.07
N GLY A 80 -0.09 -5.71 -6.78
CA GLY A 80 0.58 -4.51 -6.26
C GLY A 80 -0.18 -3.22 -6.54
N TRP A 81 -1.50 -3.29 -6.70
CA TRP A 81 -2.34 -2.13 -6.93
C TRP A 81 -2.79 -1.52 -5.61
N LYS A 82 -2.63 -0.20 -5.49
CA LYS A 82 -3.24 0.55 -4.39
C LYS A 82 -4.74 0.30 -4.35
N SER A 83 -5.25 -0.05 -3.17
CA SER A 83 -6.66 -0.39 -2.99
C SER A 83 -7.10 -0.17 -1.55
N PRO A 84 -7.97 0.83 -1.28
CA PRO A 84 -8.57 1.02 0.03
C PRO A 84 -9.34 -0.22 0.51
N ASP A 85 -9.98 -0.94 -0.42
CA ASP A 85 -10.69 -2.19 -0.11
C ASP A 85 -9.74 -3.30 0.31
N ALA A 86 -8.62 -3.49 -0.41
CA ALA A 86 -7.61 -4.49 -0.06
C ALA A 86 -6.96 -4.13 1.28
N LYS A 87 -6.56 -2.87 1.48
CA LYS A 87 -6.06 -2.38 2.76
C LYS A 87 -7.02 -2.76 3.88
N ARG A 88 -8.29 -2.39 3.77
CA ARG A 88 -9.30 -2.60 4.82
C ARG A 88 -9.41 -4.06 5.23
N VAL A 89 -9.48 -4.98 4.27
CA VAL A 89 -9.65 -6.41 4.57
C VAL A 89 -8.37 -7.05 5.08
N LEU A 90 -7.20 -6.64 4.58
CA LEU A 90 -5.90 -7.13 5.03
C LEU A 90 -5.57 -6.63 6.45
N MET A 91 -5.89 -5.37 6.77
CA MET A 91 -5.70 -4.82 8.12
C MET A 91 -6.52 -5.58 9.18
N ALA A 92 -7.65 -6.18 8.81
CA ALA A 92 -8.43 -7.01 9.73
C ALA A 92 -7.73 -8.30 10.14
N ASP A 93 -6.84 -8.83 9.27
CA ASP A 93 -6.14 -10.10 9.47
C ASP A 93 -4.63 -9.91 9.78
N VAL A 94 -4.14 -8.69 9.98
CA VAL A 94 -2.70 -8.40 10.21
C VAL A 94 -2.12 -9.04 11.49
N HIS A 95 -2.99 -9.37 12.45
CA HIS A 95 -2.67 -10.07 13.70
C HIS A 95 -3.37 -11.44 13.82
N THR A 96 -3.83 -12.02 12.71
CA THR A 96 -4.37 -13.39 12.73
C THR A 96 -3.37 -14.40 13.29
N GLN A 97 -3.87 -15.46 13.91
CA GLN A 97 -3.06 -16.54 14.46
C GLN A 97 -2.62 -17.55 13.39
N ASP A 98 -3.30 -17.59 12.23
CA ASP A 98 -2.82 -18.36 11.08
C ASP A 98 -1.54 -17.72 10.53
N GLN A 99 -0.41 -18.38 10.75
CA GLN A 99 0.90 -17.84 10.39
C GLN A 99 1.07 -17.65 8.88
N THR A 100 0.44 -18.50 8.06
CA THR A 100 0.53 -18.42 6.59
C THR A 100 -0.24 -17.21 6.10
N LEU A 101 -1.48 -17.04 6.56
CA LEU A 101 -2.31 -15.88 6.24
C LEU A 101 -1.63 -14.60 6.71
N ARG A 102 -1.15 -14.58 7.96
CA ARG A 102 -0.48 -13.42 8.55
C ARG A 102 0.72 -12.95 7.73
N LEU A 103 1.54 -13.90 7.27
CA LEU A 103 2.69 -13.63 6.42
C LEU A 103 2.27 -12.96 5.11
N GLN A 104 1.29 -13.53 4.41
CA GLN A 104 0.81 -12.99 3.14
C GLN A 104 0.16 -11.62 3.32
N VAL A 105 -0.56 -11.41 4.43
CA VAL A 105 -1.17 -10.12 4.77
C VAL A 105 -0.11 -9.03 4.95
N GLN A 106 0.95 -9.26 5.72
CA GLN A 106 1.98 -8.26 5.95
C GLN A 106 2.70 -7.86 4.65
N TRP A 107 3.00 -8.82 3.78
CA TRP A 107 3.57 -8.54 2.46
C TRP A 107 2.60 -7.76 1.57
N ALA A 108 1.34 -8.17 1.51
CA ALA A 108 0.33 -7.52 0.68
C ALA A 108 0.07 -6.08 1.14
N LEU A 109 -0.05 -5.83 2.45
CA LEU A 109 -0.23 -4.49 3.03
C LEU A 109 0.87 -3.52 2.58
N GLY A 110 2.11 -4.02 2.54
CA GLY A 110 3.24 -3.30 1.99
C GLY A 110 2.95 -2.74 0.60
N ARG A 111 2.31 -3.51 -0.30
CA ARG A 111 2.15 -3.14 -1.72
C ARG A 111 0.83 -2.44 -2.08
N VAL A 112 -0.21 -2.61 -1.27
CA VAL A 112 -1.56 -2.13 -1.63
C VAL A 112 -1.94 -0.82 -0.96
N SER A 113 -1.08 -0.24 -0.14
CA SER A 113 -1.36 0.98 0.61
C SER A 113 -0.15 1.89 0.74
N ASP A 114 -0.43 3.16 0.90
CA ASP A 114 0.46 4.24 1.30
C ASP A 114 -0.08 5.01 2.51
N ASP A 115 -1.04 4.43 3.23
CA ASP A 115 -1.68 5.07 4.36
C ASP A 115 -0.81 4.97 5.62
N ALA A 116 -0.84 6.02 6.43
CA ALA A 116 -0.01 6.15 7.63
C ALA A 116 -0.29 5.05 8.68
N ASP A 117 -1.53 4.57 8.78
CA ASP A 117 -1.91 3.51 9.72
C ASP A 117 -1.32 2.13 9.33
N VAL A 118 -1.12 1.87 8.04
CA VAL A 118 -0.40 0.68 7.57
C VAL A 118 1.08 0.78 7.96
N VAL A 119 1.68 1.96 7.79
CA VAL A 119 3.07 2.21 8.24
C VAL A 119 3.18 1.99 9.75
N ASP A 120 2.23 2.51 10.54
CA ASP A 120 2.21 2.34 11.99
C ASP A 120 2.12 0.88 12.42
N VAL A 121 1.19 0.11 11.85
CA VAL A 121 1.00 -1.29 12.24
C VAL A 121 2.23 -2.13 11.87
N LEU A 122 2.88 -1.83 10.75
CA LEU A 122 4.08 -2.53 10.33
C LEU A 122 5.27 -2.15 11.22
N LEU A 123 5.43 -0.87 11.59
CA LEU A 123 6.44 -0.45 12.58
C LEU A 123 6.23 -1.13 13.93
N GLN A 124 4.97 -1.18 14.39
CA GLN A 124 4.61 -1.86 15.64
C GLN A 124 4.93 -3.36 15.57
N ASN A 125 4.56 -4.05 14.47
CA ASN A 125 4.89 -5.46 14.26
C ASN A 125 6.40 -5.69 14.23
N MET A 126 7.15 -4.83 13.54
CA MET A 126 8.61 -4.88 13.49
C MET A 126 9.22 -4.81 14.89
N GLN A 127 8.67 -3.97 15.78
CA GLN A 127 9.22 -3.72 17.11
C GLN A 127 8.77 -4.73 18.17
N THR A 128 7.50 -5.14 18.12
CA THR A 128 6.82 -5.80 19.24
C THR A 128 6.33 -7.20 18.96
N ASP A 129 6.34 -7.67 17.70
CA ASP A 129 5.85 -9.03 17.43
C ASP A 129 6.63 -10.07 18.24
N PRO A 130 5.99 -11.03 18.92
CA PRO A 130 6.70 -12.01 19.72
C PRO A 130 7.60 -12.91 18.86
N GLN A 131 7.22 -13.20 17.61
CA GLN A 131 7.98 -14.09 16.75
C GLN A 131 8.99 -13.28 15.89
N PRO A 132 10.29 -13.61 15.96
CA PRO A 132 11.33 -12.95 15.17
C PRO A 132 11.06 -12.88 13.67
N VAL A 133 10.36 -13.89 13.12
CA VAL A 133 10.02 -13.96 11.70
C VAL A 133 9.07 -12.84 11.27
N PHE A 134 8.05 -12.51 12.07
CA PHE A 134 7.11 -11.44 11.69
C PHE A 134 7.71 -10.05 11.90
N ARG A 135 8.64 -9.88 12.84
CA ARG A 135 9.42 -8.65 12.95
C ARG A 135 10.19 -8.36 11.67
N ASP A 136 10.91 -9.38 11.18
CA ASP A 136 11.68 -9.33 9.94
C ASP A 136 10.78 -9.03 8.72
N LYS A 137 9.62 -9.68 8.63
CA LYS A 137 8.70 -9.50 7.49
C LYS A 137 8.05 -8.12 7.46
N ALA A 138 7.73 -7.55 8.62
CA ALA A 138 7.30 -6.18 8.72
C ALA A 138 8.40 -5.19 8.29
N ALA A 139 9.66 -5.43 8.70
CA ALA A 139 10.80 -4.64 8.21
C ALA A 139 10.98 -4.74 6.69
N CYS A 140 10.85 -5.93 6.10
CA CYS A 140 10.91 -6.12 4.65
C CYS A 140 9.83 -5.31 3.91
N ALA A 141 8.59 -5.33 4.42
CA ALA A 141 7.48 -4.57 3.83
C ALA A 141 7.74 -3.05 3.89
N LEU A 142 8.40 -2.56 4.94
CA LEU A 142 8.76 -1.15 5.12
C LEU A 142 9.97 -0.70 4.27
N ALA A 143 10.92 -1.60 4.00
CA ALA A 143 12.23 -1.25 3.42
C ALA A 143 12.27 -1.22 1.88
N TYR A 144 11.69 -2.22 1.21
CA TYR A 144 11.91 -2.45 -0.22
C TYR A 144 11.00 -1.59 -1.14
N ASP A 145 10.67 -0.37 -0.70
CA ASP A 145 9.77 0.58 -1.41
C ASP A 145 8.46 -0.09 -1.85
N GLN A 146 8.04 -1.14 -1.14
CA GLN A 146 6.79 -1.83 -1.40
C GLN A 146 5.63 -0.88 -1.07
N ILE A 147 5.79 -0.09 -0.01
CA ILE A 147 4.84 0.95 0.37
C ILE A 147 5.09 2.18 -0.47
N HIS A 148 4.12 2.49 -1.33
CA HIS A 148 4.15 3.58 -2.29
C HIS A 148 3.98 4.97 -1.64
N LEU A 149 4.89 5.33 -0.73
CA LEU A 149 4.89 6.58 0.03
C LEU A 149 5.48 7.74 -0.78
N ALA A 150 4.78 8.87 -0.79
CA ALA A 150 5.37 10.15 -1.18
C ALA A 150 6.46 10.59 -0.17
N PRO A 151 7.41 11.46 -0.56
CA PRO A 151 8.49 11.93 0.32
C PRO A 151 7.99 12.44 1.69
N ALA A 152 6.93 13.24 1.72
CA ALA A 152 6.36 13.73 2.97
C ALA A 152 5.83 12.61 3.89
N GLN A 153 5.29 11.53 3.32
CA GLN A 153 4.81 10.38 4.09
C GLN A 153 5.97 9.52 4.63
N LYS A 154 7.12 9.50 3.93
CA LYS A 154 8.32 8.77 4.38
C LYS A 154 8.89 9.33 5.69
N VAL A 155 8.59 10.57 6.06
CA VAL A 155 8.99 11.14 7.36
C VAL A 155 8.56 10.26 8.53
N ARG A 156 7.29 9.83 8.56
CA ARG A 156 6.74 9.00 9.64
C ARG A 156 7.42 7.62 9.70
N LEU A 157 7.69 7.04 8.52
CA LEU A 157 8.46 5.80 8.41
C LEU A 157 9.87 5.97 9.00
N PHE A 158 10.58 7.03 8.60
CA PHE A 158 11.93 7.28 9.11
C PHE A 158 11.95 7.57 10.61
N GLU A 159 10.98 8.31 11.15
CA GLU A 159 10.84 8.51 12.59
C GLU A 159 10.74 7.18 13.34
N GLY A 160 9.87 6.28 12.89
CA GLY A 160 9.71 4.96 13.50
C GLY A 160 10.96 4.09 13.38
N LEU A 161 11.61 4.07 12.22
CA LEU A 161 12.83 3.29 12.02
C LEU A 161 14.01 3.83 12.85
N VAL A 162 14.18 5.16 12.92
CA VAL A 162 15.23 5.79 13.76
C VAL A 162 14.96 5.52 15.24
N HIS A 163 13.71 5.58 15.69
CA HIS A 163 13.34 5.20 17.05
C HIS A 163 13.70 3.73 17.36
N ALA A 164 13.45 2.82 16.42
CA ALA A 164 13.74 1.39 16.59
C ALA A 164 15.25 1.06 16.69
N LEU A 165 16.15 1.98 16.32
CA LEU A 165 17.60 1.83 16.56
C LEU A 165 17.96 1.84 18.05
N ASP A 166 17.12 2.43 18.90
CA ASP A 166 17.30 2.46 20.35
C ASP A 166 16.68 1.24 21.07
N ASP A 167 16.01 0.32 20.36
CA ASP A 167 15.33 -0.83 20.99
C ASP A 167 16.30 -1.75 21.74
N ASP A 168 15.87 -2.32 22.86
CA ASP A 168 16.67 -3.24 23.67
C ASP A 168 17.02 -4.53 22.92
N LYS A 169 16.16 -4.97 21.98
CA LYS A 169 16.37 -6.19 21.21
C LYS A 169 17.36 -5.94 20.08
N PRO A 170 18.51 -6.63 20.04
CA PRO A 170 19.47 -6.47 18.96
C PRO A 170 18.89 -6.73 17.57
N GLN A 171 17.97 -7.67 17.45
CA GLN A 171 17.31 -7.96 16.18
C GLN A 171 16.49 -6.77 15.67
N VAL A 172 15.76 -6.06 16.54
CA VAL A 172 14.96 -4.88 16.15
C VAL A 172 15.88 -3.78 15.64
N ARG A 173 16.99 -3.51 16.35
CA ARG A 173 18.00 -2.56 15.90
C ARG A 173 18.61 -2.93 14.55
N GLN A 174 18.90 -4.21 14.34
CA GLN A 174 19.47 -4.71 13.10
C GLN A 174 18.51 -4.52 11.91
N ILE A 175 17.25 -4.95 12.03
CA ILE A 175 16.29 -4.84 10.93
C ILE A 175 15.89 -3.39 10.66
N ALA A 176 15.84 -2.53 11.70
CA ALA A 176 15.64 -1.10 11.54
C ALA A 176 16.79 -0.44 10.77
N LEU A 177 18.05 -0.77 11.11
CA LEU A 177 19.22 -0.32 10.36
C LEU A 177 19.16 -0.81 8.90
N GLN A 178 18.86 -2.09 8.67
CA GLN A 178 18.76 -2.64 7.32
C GLN A 178 17.71 -1.90 6.49
N ALA A 179 16.53 -1.62 7.07
CA ALA A 179 15.49 -0.85 6.41
C ALA A 179 15.95 0.57 6.07
N LEU A 180 16.56 1.28 7.02
CA LEU A 180 17.14 2.61 6.78
C LEU A 180 18.21 2.59 5.69
N GLN A 181 19.09 1.58 5.69
CA GLN A 181 20.13 1.43 4.68
C GLN A 181 19.55 1.18 3.29
N ILE A 182 18.52 0.35 3.16
CA ILE A 182 17.84 0.11 1.88
C ILE A 182 17.17 1.40 1.38
N LEU A 183 16.49 2.12 2.27
CA LEU A 183 15.71 3.31 1.90
C LEU A 183 16.57 4.55 1.61
N THR A 184 17.76 4.65 2.22
CA THR A 184 18.56 5.88 2.20
C THR A 184 19.99 5.70 1.67
N GLY A 185 20.45 4.46 1.51
CA GLY A 185 21.83 4.12 1.19
C GLY A 185 22.82 4.35 2.33
N GLN A 186 22.37 4.70 3.53
CA GLN A 186 23.21 5.15 4.64
C GLN A 186 23.05 4.29 5.88
N THR A 187 24.13 4.17 6.67
CA THR A 187 24.11 3.51 7.99
C THR A 187 24.38 4.47 9.14
N LYS A 188 24.93 5.66 8.84
CA LYS A 188 25.47 6.63 9.81
C LYS A 188 26.47 6.00 10.80
N GLY A 189 27.17 4.94 10.38
CA GLY A 189 28.11 4.22 11.25
C GLY A 189 27.43 3.45 12.40
N PHE A 190 26.11 3.25 12.36
CA PHE A 190 25.40 2.51 13.38
C PHE A 190 25.78 1.02 13.35
N HIS A 191 26.10 0.46 14.50
CA HIS A 191 26.37 -0.95 14.69
C HIS A 191 25.41 -1.52 15.74
N PRO A 192 24.52 -2.48 15.40
CA PRO A 192 23.47 -2.94 16.30
C PRO A 192 23.98 -3.54 17.63
N MET A 193 25.19 -4.09 17.64
CA MET A 193 25.81 -4.73 18.81
C MET A 193 26.83 -3.84 19.53
N ALA A 194 27.04 -2.60 19.09
CA ALA A 194 27.96 -1.69 19.75
C ALA A 194 27.47 -1.27 21.15
N ASP A 195 28.39 -0.77 21.95
CA ASP A 195 28.08 -0.21 23.26
C ASP A 195 27.03 0.91 23.15
N PRO A 196 26.27 1.18 24.24
CA PRO A 196 25.20 2.18 24.21
C PRO A 196 25.64 3.58 23.79
N GLU A 197 26.88 4.00 24.09
CA GLU A 197 27.35 5.34 23.74
C GLU A 197 27.63 5.48 22.24
N SER A 198 28.30 4.49 21.66
CA SER A 198 28.52 4.43 20.21
C SER A 198 27.20 4.36 19.44
N ARG A 199 26.21 3.59 19.93
CA ARG A 199 24.86 3.55 19.34
C ARG A 199 24.16 4.92 19.43
N ARG A 200 24.16 5.56 20.61
CA ARG A 200 23.55 6.88 20.79
C ARG A 200 24.10 7.92 19.83
N ARG A 201 25.43 7.96 19.64
CA ARG A 201 26.07 8.91 18.70
C ARG A 201 25.55 8.73 17.27
N ALA A 202 25.50 7.48 16.77
CA ALA A 202 24.98 7.20 15.44
C ALA A 202 23.47 7.48 15.31
N VAL A 203 22.68 7.30 16.39
CA VAL A 203 21.27 7.69 16.42
C VAL A 203 21.09 9.21 16.35
N GLU A 204 21.93 9.99 17.02
CA GLU A 204 21.90 11.46 16.88
C GLU A 204 22.22 11.90 15.45
N GLU A 205 23.13 11.22 14.74
CA GLU A 205 23.36 11.45 13.31
C GLU A 205 22.10 11.21 12.46
N TRP A 206 21.36 10.14 12.77
CA TRP A 206 20.08 9.84 12.12
C TRP A 206 19.02 10.90 12.40
N LYS A 207 18.91 11.36 13.65
CA LYS A 207 17.96 12.43 14.04
C LYS A 207 18.28 13.74 13.32
N ARG A 208 19.57 14.13 13.22
CA ARG A 208 19.98 15.31 12.45
C ARG A 208 19.61 15.19 10.97
N TRP A 209 19.93 14.05 10.35
CA TRP A 209 19.54 13.79 8.97
C TRP A 209 18.02 13.86 8.76
N LEU A 210 17.22 13.36 9.70
CA LEU A 210 15.76 13.42 9.60
C LEU A 210 15.22 14.85 9.67
N VAL A 211 15.83 15.72 10.49
CA VAL A 211 15.52 17.16 10.52
C VAL A 211 15.83 17.80 9.16
N GLU A 212 17.00 17.50 8.58
CA GLU A 212 17.38 17.99 7.26
C GLU A 212 16.45 17.45 6.16
N TYR A 213 16.10 16.17 6.20
CA TYR A 213 15.17 15.55 5.26
C TYR A 213 13.83 16.29 5.27
N ARG A 214 13.28 16.56 6.46
CA ARG A 214 12.01 17.30 6.63
C ARG A 214 12.11 18.74 6.12
N ALA A 215 13.24 19.40 6.28
CA ALA A 215 13.46 20.76 5.81
C ALA A 215 13.57 20.88 4.28
N ASN A 216 13.86 19.77 3.59
CA ASN A 216 14.07 19.69 2.14
C ASN A 216 12.87 19.11 1.37
N LEU A 217 11.72 18.90 2.03
CA LEU A 217 10.46 18.49 1.39
C LEU A 217 9.78 19.65 0.68
#